data_AF-A0A2D4KGB5-F1
#
_entry.id   AF-A0A2D4KGB5-F1
#
_cell.length_a   1.000
_cell.length_b   1.000
_cell.length_c   1.000
_cell.angle_alpha   90.00
_cell.angle_beta   90.00
_cell.angle_gamma   90.00
#
_symmetry.space_group_name_H-M   'P 1'
#
loop_
_entity.id
_entity.type
_entity.pdbx_description
1 polymer ?
#
loop_
_entity_poly.entity_id
_entity_poly.type
_entity_poly.pdbx_seq_one_letter_code
_entity_poly.pdbx_strand_id
1 'polypeptide(L)'
;MGKMVEVDVFETGKHFMRGQPISEARVFTPSIRRPFARGEVSGLTDEFRHALENDSESKARPSVERQIVQLSHRMVMQLPWQHEGKLLKMLSLSVALLAILIAFYYGDI
;
A
#
# COMPACT_ATOMS: atom_id res chain seq x y z
N MET A 1 18.35 -28.39 -0.67
CA MET A 1 19.20 -27.19 -0.77
C MET A 1 19.34 -26.82 -2.23
N GLY A 2 19.06 -25.58 -2.61
CA GLY A 2 19.31 -25.11 -3.97
C GLY A 2 20.79 -24.80 -4.18
N LYS A 3 21.31 -25.06 -5.39
CA LYS A 3 22.64 -24.64 -5.81
C LYS A 3 22.49 -23.52 -6.83
N MET A 4 23.39 -22.54 -6.81
CA MET A 4 23.45 -21.45 -7.78
C MET A 4 24.63 -21.71 -8.72
N VAL A 5 24.41 -21.45 -10.00
CA VAL A 5 25.41 -21.63 -11.06
C VAL A 5 25.24 -20.49 -12.06
N GLU A 6 26.36 -19.97 -12.54
CA GLU A 6 26.36 -18.97 -13.61
C GLU A 6 26.05 -19.65 -14.95
N VAL A 7 25.21 -18.99 -15.75
CA VAL A 7 24.75 -19.49 -17.04
C VAL A 7 24.87 -18.39 -18.09
N ASP A 8 25.29 -18.77 -19.29
CA ASP A 8 25.21 -17.91 -20.46
C ASP A 8 23.81 -18.01 -21.06
N VAL A 9 23.16 -16.87 -21.22
CA VAL A 9 21.83 -16.79 -21.84
C VAL A 9 21.98 -16.76 -23.35
N PHE A 10 21.33 -17.71 -24.03
CA PHE A 10 21.38 -17.79 -25.49
C PHE A 10 20.02 -17.57 -26.17
N GLU A 11 18.91 -17.65 -25.43
CA GLU A 11 17.57 -17.42 -25.98
C GLU A 11 16.70 -16.71 -24.95
N THR A 12 16.01 -15.65 -25.37
CA THR A 12 15.04 -14.94 -24.54
C THR A 12 13.74 -14.74 -25.32
N GLY A 13 12.65 -15.23 -24.75
CA GLY A 13 11.29 -14.99 -25.21
C GLY A 13 10.54 -14.05 -24.26
N LYS A 14 9.30 -13.70 -24.63
CA LYS A 14 8.46 -12.80 -23.82
C LYS A 14 8.25 -13.28 -22.37
N HIS A 15 8.26 -14.60 -22.15
CA HIS A 15 7.98 -15.20 -20.84
C HIS A 15 9.03 -16.22 -20.40
N PHE A 16 10.11 -16.39 -21.16
CA PHE A 16 11.12 -17.40 -20.85
C PHE A 16 12.51 -16.93 -21.24
N MET A 17 13.51 -17.56 -20.64
CA MET A 17 14.91 -17.41 -20.98
C MET A 17 15.56 -18.77 -20.89
N ARG A 18 16.39 -19.12 -21.88
CA ARG A 18 17.20 -20.33 -21.87
C ARG A 18 18.65 -19.94 -21.70
N GLY A 19 19.30 -20.61 -20.76
CA GLY A 19 20.72 -20.47 -20.55
C GLY A 19 21.39 -21.83 -20.54
N GLN A 20 22.70 -21.83 -20.76
CA GLN A 20 23.57 -22.98 -20.63
C GLN A 20 24.61 -22.70 -19.54
N PRO A 21 24.92 -23.67 -18.66
CA PRO A 21 26.01 -23.50 -17.70
C PRO A 21 27.33 -23.21 -18.40
N ILE A 22 28.06 -22.22 -17.91
CA ILE A 22 29.42 -21.93 -18.38
C ILE A 22 30.30 -23.14 -18.07
N SER A 23 31.20 -23.54 -18.98
CA SER A 23 32.00 -24.77 -18.80
C SER A 23 32.88 -24.75 -17.53
N GLU A 24 33.28 -23.56 -17.07
CA GLU A 24 34.02 -23.36 -15.81
C GLU A 24 33.14 -22.80 -14.67
N ALA A 25 31.81 -22.87 -14.80
CA ALA A 25 30.90 -22.32 -13.81
C ALA A 25 31.11 -22.99 -12.44
N ARG A 26 31.58 -22.21 -11.46
CA ARG A 26 31.67 -22.68 -10.08
C ARG A 26 30.28 -22.77 -9.49
N VAL A 27 29.93 -23.95 -9.00
CA VAL A 27 28.68 -24.15 -8.29
C VAL A 27 28.82 -23.56 -6.89
N PHE A 28 28.10 -22.48 -6.63
CA PHE A 28 28.09 -21.83 -5.33
C PHE A 28 26.78 -22.13 -4.61
N THR A 29 26.84 -22.40 -3.31
CA THR A 29 25.65 -22.44 -2.47
C THR A 29 25.33 -21.00 -2.11
N PRO A 30 24.23 -20.41 -2.61
CA PRO A 30 23.88 -19.05 -2.24
C PRO A 30 23.76 -19.01 -0.71
N SER A 31 24.36 -18.00 -0.08
CA SER A 31 24.20 -17.78 1.34
C SER A 31 22.77 -17.33 1.59
N ILE A 32 21.84 -18.28 1.61
CA ILE A 32 20.57 -18.07 2.27
C ILE A 32 21.00 -17.83 3.72
N ARG A 33 20.92 -16.57 4.18
CA ARG A 33 21.08 -16.25 5.61
C ARG A 33 20.24 -17.28 6.38
N ARG A 34 20.67 -17.64 7.60
CA ARG A 34 19.88 -18.55 8.44
C ARG A 34 18.41 -18.13 8.35
N PRO A 35 17.48 -19.08 8.06
CA PRO A 35 16.08 -18.75 7.94
C PRO A 35 15.64 -17.87 9.11
N PHE A 36 14.87 -16.83 8.79
CA PHE A 36 14.28 -15.96 9.80
C PHE A 36 13.57 -16.81 10.87
N ALA A 37 13.69 -16.40 12.13
CA ALA A 37 12.99 -17.07 13.20
C ALA A 37 11.47 -16.96 12.98
N ARG A 38 10.67 -17.83 13.62
CA ARG A 38 9.22 -17.71 13.52
C ARG A 38 8.77 -16.35 14.05
N GLY A 39 8.04 -15.59 13.22
CA GLY A 39 7.59 -14.23 13.54
C GLY A 39 8.50 -13.13 13.01
N GLU A 40 9.70 -13.45 12.53
CA GLU A 40 10.55 -12.49 11.82
C GLU A 40 10.16 -12.41 10.34
N VAL A 41 10.09 -11.20 9.83
CA VAL A 41 9.78 -10.90 8.43
C VAL A 41 10.94 -10.13 7.79
N SER A 42 11.28 -10.49 6.55
CA SER A 42 12.30 -9.78 5.78
C SER A 42 11.81 -8.38 5.42
N GLY A 43 12.72 -7.40 5.43
CA GLY A 43 12.40 -6.02 5.04
C GLY A 43 11.72 -5.16 6.12
N LEU A 44 11.57 -5.67 7.34
CA LEU A 44 11.09 -4.86 8.47
C LEU A 44 12.27 -4.16 9.15
N THR A 45 12.36 -2.86 8.95
CA THR A 45 13.30 -1.96 9.64
C THR A 45 12.91 -1.85 11.12
N ASP A 46 13.87 -1.62 12.02
CA ASP A 46 13.66 -1.65 13.48
C ASP A 46 12.60 -0.64 13.97
N GLU A 47 12.41 0.46 13.23
CA GLU A 47 11.35 1.45 13.43
C GLU A 47 9.93 0.86 13.47
N PHE A 48 9.66 -0.24 12.75
CA PHE A 48 8.36 -0.91 12.76
C PHE A 48 8.21 -1.96 13.86
N ARG A 49 9.32 -2.46 14.42
CA ARG A 49 9.27 -3.44 15.53
C ARG A 49 8.78 -2.78 16.80
N HIS A 50 9.30 -1.59 17.10
CA HIS A 50 8.91 -0.82 18.29
C HIS A 50 7.46 -0.31 18.24
N ALA A 51 6.90 -0.08 17.05
CA ALA A 51 5.50 0.31 16.92
C ALA A 51 4.52 -0.83 17.30
N LEU A 52 4.90 -2.10 17.11
CA LEU A 52 4.05 -3.26 17.38
C LEU A 52 4.08 -3.68 18.86
N GLU A 53 5.24 -3.58 19.52
CA GLU A 53 5.36 -3.91 20.96
C GLU A 53 4.58 -2.95 21.85
N ASN A 54 4.58 -1.65 21.52
CA ASN A 54 3.87 -0.63 22.30
C ASN A 54 2.34 -0.78 22.26
N ASP A 55 1.78 -1.45 21.26
CA ASP A 55 0.34 -1.68 21.12
C ASP A 55 -0.14 -2.93 21.89
N SER A 56 0.79 -3.82 22.28
CA SER A 56 0.46 -5.08 22.94
C SER A 56 0.40 -5.00 24.47
N GLU A 57 0.95 -3.96 25.11
CA GLU A 57 0.90 -3.79 26.57
C GLU A 57 -0.34 -3.02 27.07
N SER A 58 -1.10 -2.35 26.20
CA SER A 58 -2.30 -1.62 26.61
C SER A 58 -3.57 -2.49 26.51
N LYS A 59 -3.71 -3.46 27.42
CA LYS A 59 -5.02 -4.10 27.70
C LYS A 59 -5.56 -3.68 29.06
N ALA A 60 -6.11 -2.47 29.11
CA ALA A 60 -7.20 -2.10 30.01
C ALA A 60 -8.13 -1.12 29.27
N ARG A 61 -9.33 -1.58 28.93
CA ARG A 61 -10.43 -0.79 28.30
C ARG A 61 -11.26 -0.08 29.39
N PRO A 62 -12.22 0.84 29.09
CA PRO A 62 -12.67 1.37 27.79
C PRO A 62 -12.85 2.91 27.72
N SER A 63 -13.27 3.37 26.53
CA SER A 63 -14.18 4.51 26.25
C SER A 63 -13.60 5.72 25.50
N VAL A 64 -14.02 5.80 24.23
CA VAL A 64 -14.51 6.97 23.48
C VAL A 64 -13.55 8.16 23.27
N GLU A 65 -13.28 8.41 21.99
CA GLU A 65 -13.12 9.71 21.32
C GLU A 65 -11.72 10.05 20.74
N ARG A 66 -11.65 9.85 19.41
CA ARG A 66 -11.03 10.72 18.40
C ARG A 66 -9.63 11.27 18.69
N GLN A 67 -8.60 10.70 18.07
CA GLN A 67 -8.17 11.10 16.71
C GLN A 67 -7.68 12.56 16.66
N ILE A 68 -6.57 12.86 17.33
CA ILE A 68 -5.75 14.01 16.96
C ILE A 68 -4.27 13.61 17.10
N VAL A 69 -3.51 13.83 16.02
CA VAL A 69 -2.05 13.72 15.88
C VAL A 69 -1.46 12.31 15.62
N GLN A 70 -1.67 11.81 14.41
CA GLN A 70 -0.65 11.03 13.70
C GLN A 70 -0.49 11.63 12.30
N LEU A 71 0.23 12.75 12.25
CA LEU A 71 0.73 13.36 11.01
C LEU A 71 2.15 12.83 10.78
N SER A 72 2.52 12.66 9.51
CA SER A 72 3.81 12.16 8.99
C SER A 72 3.95 10.64 9.08
N HIS A 73 3.57 9.86 8.08
CA HIS A 73 4.45 9.59 6.93
C HIS A 73 3.69 8.92 5.76
N ARG A 74 2.35 8.88 5.80
CA ARG A 74 1.52 8.13 4.83
C ARG A 74 0.54 9.04 4.08
N MET A 75 1.01 10.20 3.65
CA MET A 75 0.24 11.13 2.82
C MET A 75 0.71 11.09 1.36
N VAL A 76 0.86 9.89 0.78
CA VAL A 76 0.95 9.75 -0.67
C VAL A 76 0.17 8.50 -1.05
N MET A 77 -0.87 8.71 -1.86
CA MET A 77 -1.84 7.72 -2.35
C MET A 77 -2.72 7.07 -1.30
N GLN A 78 -3.72 7.79 -0.79
CA GLN A 78 -5.11 7.33 -0.78
C GLN A 78 -6.01 8.57 -0.74
N LEU A 79 -6.27 9.18 -1.91
CA LEU A 79 -7.47 10.01 -2.03
C LEU A 79 -8.64 9.07 -1.69
N PRO A 80 -9.47 9.38 -0.68
CA PRO A 80 -10.60 8.54 -0.36
C PRO A 80 -11.60 8.68 -1.50
N TRP A 81 -11.59 7.72 -2.42
CA TRP A 81 -12.51 7.56 -3.56
C TRP A 81 -14.00 7.47 -3.15
N GLN A 82 -14.29 7.56 -1.86
CA GLN A 82 -15.62 7.58 -1.26
C GLN A 82 -16.11 9.00 -0.88
N HIS A 83 -15.22 10.01 -0.83
CA HIS A 83 -15.59 11.37 -0.42
C HIS A 83 -16.15 12.22 -1.57
N GLU A 84 -15.78 11.93 -2.82
CA GLU A 84 -16.26 12.64 -4.02
C GLU A 84 -17.78 12.53 -4.17
N GLY A 85 -18.36 11.34 -3.94
CA GLY A 85 -19.80 11.12 -4.13
C GLY A 85 -20.69 11.95 -3.20
N LYS A 86 -20.24 12.23 -1.96
CA LYS A 86 -21.05 13.00 -0.99
C LYS A 86 -20.94 14.51 -1.25
N LEU A 87 -19.75 15.00 -1.59
CA LEU A 87 -19.54 16.40 -1.93
C LEU A 87 -20.27 16.79 -3.22
N LEU A 88 -20.17 15.96 -4.26
CA LEU A 88 -20.88 16.17 -5.53
C LEU A 88 -22.40 16.18 -5.35
N LYS A 89 -22.95 15.34 -4.46
CA LYS A 89 -24.39 15.35 -4.12
C LYS A 89 -24.81 16.66 -3.46
N MET A 90 -23.99 17.23 -2.56
CA MET A 90 -24.31 18.52 -1.93
C MET A 90 -24.24 19.68 -2.93
N LEU A 91 -23.25 19.69 -3.82
CA LEU A 91 -23.14 20.69 -4.88
C LEU A 91 -24.32 20.59 -5.85
N SER A 92 -24.70 19.38 -6.26
CA SER A 92 -25.86 19.14 -7.12
C SER A 92 -27.17 19.62 -6.48
N LEU A 93 -27.38 19.37 -5.18
CA LEU A 93 -28.56 19.83 -4.47
C LEU A 93 -28.62 21.37 -4.39
N SER A 94 -27.48 22.01 -4.13
CA SER A 94 -27.36 23.47 -4.09
C SER A 94 -27.69 24.11 -5.45
N VAL A 95 -27.12 23.58 -6.54
CA VAL A 95 -27.38 24.07 -7.90
C VAL A 95 -28.86 23.88 -8.29
N ALA A 96 -29.47 22.75 -7.92
CA ALA A 96 -30.87 22.50 -8.20
C ALA A 96 -31.81 23.49 -7.47
N LEU A 97 -31.54 23.77 -6.18
CA LEU A 97 -32.32 24.74 -5.42
C LEU A 97 -32.17 26.17 -5.98
N LEU A 98 -30.95 26.54 -6.40
CA LEU A 98 -30.71 27.84 -7.03
C LEU A 98 -31.46 27.98 -8.36
N ALA A 99 -31.47 26.93 -9.19
CA ALA A 99 -32.21 26.92 -10.46
C ALA A 99 -33.72 27.08 -10.24
N ILE A 100 -34.28 26.41 -9.22
CA ILE A 100 -35.69 26.55 -8.84
C ILE A 100 -35.99 27.98 -8.39
N LEU A 101 -35.14 28.58 -7.55
CA LEU A 101 -35.31 29.96 -7.09
C LEU A 101 -35.26 30.96 -8.25
N ILE A 102 -34.33 30.78 -9.20
CA ILE A 102 -34.23 31.59 -10.41
C ILE A 102 -35.49 31.41 -11.25
N ALA A 103 -36.00 30.19 -11.42
CA ALA A 103 -37.23 29.94 -12.16
C ALA A 103 -38.45 30.60 -11.52
N PHE A 104 -38.54 30.66 -10.18
CA PHE A 104 -39.59 31.43 -9.51
C PHE A 104 -39.41 32.94 -9.67
N TYR A 105 -38.17 33.44 -9.61
CA TYR A 105 -37.91 34.88 -9.69
C TYR A 105 -38.03 35.46 -11.11
N TYR A 106 -37.69 34.66 -12.13
CA TYR A 106 -37.70 35.06 -13.53
C TYR A 106 -38.81 34.42 -14.36
N GLY A 107 -39.51 33.42 -13.81
CA GLY A 107 -40.64 32.74 -14.46
C GLY A 107 -42.01 33.22 -14.00
N ASP A 108 -42.08 34.21 -13.08
CA ASP A 108 -43.28 35.00 -12.84
C ASP A 108 -43.41 36.07 -13.96
N ILE A 109 -43.94 35.64 -15.10
CA ILE A 109 -44.70 36.45 -16.07
C ILE A 109 -46.05 35.77 -16.26
#